data_AF-A0A932AMJ2-F1
#
_entry.id   AF-A0A932AMJ2-F1
#
_cell.length_a   1.000
_cell.length_b   1.000
_cell.length_c   1.000
_cell.angle_alpha   90.00
_cell.angle_beta   90.00
_cell.angle_gamma   90.00
#
_symmetry.space_group_name_H-M   'P 1'
#
loop_
_entity.id
_entity.type
_entity.pdbx_description
1 polymer ?
#
loop_
_entity_poly.entity_id
_entity_poly.type
_entity_poly.pdbx_seq_one_letter_code
_entity_poly.pdbx_strand_id
1 'polypeptide(L)'
;MSRAQREPDPPEPLGLPGLPGLPGTAELPGLPGLPGPAIIRAARWTTAVFAAVATAATVDPDRLAWALVAVSLAYFVAGFGLFVAAYARAVARSRTDAIGIGGWFFLQGTAPREARRPLLGALAVQVVVAIVTASVHPFTPLAFAVLAPLEGLGLCGLWGARHGTFGPRHAIAGRGADDGPTDGPDASVGHNGGPAPEHEDPAHG
;
A
#
# COMPACT_ATOMS: atom_id res chain seq x y z
N MET A 1 -8.50 70.68 21.88
CA MET A 1 -8.22 70.27 20.48
C MET A 1 -6.97 69.41 20.49
N SER A 2 -7.11 68.13 20.86
CA SER A 2 -7.29 66.98 19.96
C SER A 2 -5.98 66.53 19.28
N ARG A 3 -5.02 66.06 20.11
CA ARG A 3 -3.93 65.20 19.66
C ARG A 3 -4.51 63.78 19.61
N ALA A 4 -4.88 63.34 18.41
CA ALA A 4 -5.29 61.97 18.17
C ALA A 4 -4.19 61.02 18.67
N GLN A 5 -4.51 60.24 19.71
CA GLN A 5 -3.75 59.06 20.08
C GLN A 5 -3.76 58.13 18.87
N ARG A 6 -2.61 57.97 18.21
CA ARG A 6 -2.40 56.86 17.29
C ARG A 6 -2.39 55.59 18.14
N GLU A 7 -3.44 54.80 17.99
CA GLU A 7 -3.44 53.37 18.31
C GLU A 7 -2.17 52.74 17.69
N PRO A 8 -1.35 51.99 18.44
CA PRO A 8 -0.28 51.20 17.83
C PRO A 8 -0.91 50.12 16.96
N ASP A 9 -0.48 50.02 15.71
CA ASP A 9 -0.90 48.95 14.81
C ASP A 9 -0.67 47.59 15.49
N PRO A 10 -1.62 46.64 15.38
CA PRO A 10 -1.37 45.27 15.80
C PRO A 10 -0.15 44.75 15.04
N PRO A 11 0.73 43.95 15.69
CA PRO A 11 1.87 43.38 14.99
C PRO A 11 1.34 42.62 13.78
N GLU A 12 1.87 42.92 12.58
CA GLU A 12 1.60 42.12 11.40
C GLU A 12 1.70 40.64 11.80
N PRO A 13 0.72 39.79 11.42
CA PRO A 13 0.86 38.36 11.63
C PRO A 13 2.15 37.97 10.93
N LEU A 14 3.14 37.58 11.74
CA LEU A 14 4.47 37.22 11.28
C LEU A 14 4.26 36.20 10.15
N GLY A 15 4.42 36.65 8.91
CA GLY A 15 4.29 35.82 7.72
C GLY A 15 5.43 34.84 7.71
N LEU A 16 5.29 33.77 8.49
CA LEU A 16 6.28 32.71 8.59
C LEU A 16 6.42 32.11 7.19
N PRO A 17 7.62 32.21 6.58
CA PRO A 17 7.91 31.56 5.32
C PRO A 17 7.55 30.08 5.46
N GLY A 18 6.83 29.53 4.47
CA GLY A 18 6.31 28.17 4.51
C GLY A 18 7.35 27.18 5.02
N LEU A 19 7.16 26.70 6.25
CA LEU A 19 8.00 25.68 6.87
C LEU A 19 7.67 24.33 6.23
N PRO A 20 8.58 23.73 5.46
CA PRO A 20 8.42 22.36 5.03
C PRO A 20 8.65 21.45 6.24
N GLY A 21 7.65 20.67 6.63
CA GLY A 21 7.84 19.53 7.52
C GLY A 21 7.57 19.72 9.02
N LEU A 22 6.50 20.42 9.41
CA LEU A 22 5.99 20.24 10.77
C LEU A 22 5.22 18.91 10.89
N PRO A 23 5.63 17.99 11.80
CA PRO A 23 4.96 16.72 12.04
C PRO A 23 3.58 16.93 12.66
N GLY A 24 2.65 16.04 12.34
CA GLY A 24 1.24 16.15 12.70
C GLY A 24 0.99 16.24 14.21
N THR A 25 0.68 17.45 14.67
CA THR A 25 0.18 17.71 16.02
C THR A 25 -1.25 18.23 15.96
N ALA A 26 -2.13 17.51 16.65
CA ALA A 26 -3.59 17.66 16.80
C ALA A 26 -4.38 17.30 15.52
N GLU A 27 -5.27 16.32 15.48
CA GLU A 27 -6.28 15.99 16.48
C GLU A 27 -6.38 14.47 16.73
N LEU A 28 -6.71 14.12 17.97
CA LEU A 28 -7.34 12.85 18.32
C LEU A 28 -8.87 13.06 18.21
N PRO A 29 -9.67 12.02 18.48
CA PRO A 29 -10.74 11.51 17.61
C PRO A 29 -11.70 12.58 17.05
N GLY A 30 -11.71 12.78 15.73
CA GLY A 30 -12.59 13.76 15.07
C GLY A 30 -11.99 14.56 13.92
N LEU A 31 -10.69 14.44 13.63
CA LEU A 31 -9.91 15.16 12.61
C LEU A 31 -10.63 15.53 11.28
N PRO A 32 -11.17 16.75 11.12
CA PRO A 32 -11.38 17.37 9.81
C PRO A 32 -10.08 17.34 8.97
N GLY A 33 -10.06 16.50 7.93
CA GLY A 33 -8.98 16.46 6.93
C GLY A 33 -8.35 15.09 6.70
N LEU A 34 -8.59 14.08 7.56
CA LEU A 34 -8.04 12.74 7.34
C LEU A 34 -8.79 12.03 6.19
N PRO A 35 -8.12 11.64 5.09
CA PRO A 35 -8.82 11.06 3.95
C PRO A 35 -9.30 9.63 4.23
N GLY A 36 -10.54 9.34 3.82
CA GLY A 36 -11.15 8.02 3.91
C GLY A 36 -11.52 7.52 5.32
N PRO A 37 -12.05 8.35 6.25
CA PRO A 37 -12.36 7.92 7.61
C PRO A 37 -13.46 6.85 7.64
N ALA A 38 -14.36 6.86 6.65
CA ALA A 38 -15.40 5.84 6.49
C ALA A 38 -14.81 4.44 6.23
N ILE A 39 -13.75 4.33 5.43
CA ILE A 39 -13.10 3.05 5.12
C ILE A 39 -12.38 2.51 6.36
N ILE A 40 -11.75 3.40 7.13
CA ILE A 40 -11.08 3.03 8.39
C ILE A 40 -12.12 2.53 9.43
N ARG A 41 -13.26 3.22 9.54
CA ARG A 41 -14.36 2.77 10.42
C ARG A 41 -14.93 1.43 9.97
N ALA A 42 -15.13 1.26 8.66
CA ALA A 42 -15.59 -0.01 8.09
C ALA A 42 -14.63 -1.14 8.47
N ALA A 43 -13.33 -0.99 8.22
CA ALA A 43 -12.32 -1.99 8.59
C ALA A 43 -12.35 -2.36 10.07
N ARG A 44 -12.48 -1.38 10.97
CA ARG A 44 -12.59 -1.67 12.42
C ARG A 44 -13.87 -2.43 12.76
N TRP A 45 -14.99 -2.02 12.18
CA TRP A 45 -16.29 -2.64 12.44
C TRP A 45 -16.35 -4.06 11.89
N THR A 46 -15.92 -4.27 10.65
CA THR A 46 -15.93 -5.60 10.02
C THR A 46 -14.97 -6.55 10.72
N THR A 47 -13.78 -6.10 11.14
CA THR A 47 -12.89 -6.90 11.98
C THR A 47 -13.51 -7.25 13.33
N ALA A 48 -14.17 -6.31 14.01
CA ALA A 48 -14.82 -6.59 15.29
C ALA A 48 -15.94 -7.62 15.16
N VAL A 49 -16.78 -7.48 14.13
CA VAL A 49 -17.86 -8.44 13.83
C VAL A 49 -17.27 -9.81 13.51
N PHE A 50 -16.27 -9.90 12.64
CA PHE A 50 -15.65 -11.17 12.29
C PHE A 50 -15.02 -11.85 13.50
N ALA A 51 -14.27 -11.10 14.32
CA ALA A 51 -13.68 -11.63 15.55
C ALA A 51 -14.73 -12.17 16.52
N ALA A 52 -15.82 -11.43 16.75
CA ALA A 52 -16.90 -11.87 17.63
C ALA A 52 -17.57 -13.15 17.12
N VAL A 53 -17.91 -13.21 15.83
CA VAL A 53 -18.55 -14.38 15.21
C VAL A 53 -17.60 -15.59 15.22
N ALA A 54 -16.33 -15.39 14.88
CA ALA A 54 -15.32 -16.44 14.89
C ALA A 54 -15.08 -17.00 16.29
N THR A 55 -14.97 -16.14 17.31
CA THR A 55 -14.86 -16.59 18.71
C THR A 55 -16.09 -17.37 19.15
N ALA A 56 -17.30 -16.85 18.90
CA ALA A 56 -18.53 -17.53 19.28
C ALA A 56 -18.66 -18.91 18.59
N ALA A 57 -18.37 -18.98 17.29
CA ALA A 57 -18.38 -20.24 16.54
C ALA A 57 -17.29 -21.22 16.94
N THR A 58 -16.15 -20.73 17.47
CA THR A 58 -15.12 -21.59 18.04
C THR A 58 -15.55 -22.20 19.37
N VAL A 59 -16.41 -21.52 20.14
CA VAL A 59 -16.91 -22.01 21.44
C VAL A 59 -18.08 -22.98 21.27
N ASP A 60 -19.01 -22.73 20.34
CA ASP A 60 -20.18 -23.57 20.07
C ASP A 60 -20.30 -23.88 18.56
N PRO A 61 -19.43 -24.75 18.02
CA PRO A 61 -19.38 -25.03 16.59
C PRO A 61 -20.64 -25.71 16.07
N ASP A 62 -21.30 -26.57 16.88
CA ASP A 62 -22.49 -27.31 16.47
C ASP A 62 -23.65 -26.39 16.06
N ARG A 63 -23.77 -25.23 16.73
CA ARG A 63 -24.82 -24.25 16.44
C ARG A 63 -24.40 -23.17 15.46
N LEU A 64 -23.14 -22.75 15.51
CA LEU A 64 -22.68 -21.51 14.86
C LEU A 64 -21.76 -21.72 13.65
N ALA A 65 -21.35 -22.95 13.33
CA ALA A 65 -20.48 -23.22 12.18
C ALA A 65 -21.04 -22.63 10.87
N TRP A 66 -22.33 -22.86 10.58
CA TRP A 66 -22.94 -22.34 9.35
C TRP A 66 -23.10 -20.81 9.34
N ALA A 67 -23.29 -20.19 10.50
CA ALA A 67 -23.30 -18.73 10.61
C ALA A 67 -21.92 -18.15 10.28
N LEU A 68 -20.84 -18.76 10.79
CA LEU A 68 -19.47 -18.37 10.46
C LEU A 68 -19.17 -18.56 8.96
N VAL A 69 -19.61 -19.68 8.36
CA VAL A 69 -19.46 -19.91 6.92
C VAL A 69 -20.15 -18.81 6.12
N ALA A 70 -21.41 -18.49 6.45
CA ALA A 70 -22.17 -17.44 5.78
C ALA A 70 -21.48 -16.07 5.88
N VAL A 71 -21.00 -15.70 7.08
CA VAL A 71 -20.24 -14.46 7.30
C VAL A 71 -18.93 -14.46 6.50
N SER A 72 -18.20 -15.57 6.49
CA SER A 72 -16.92 -15.68 5.77
C SER A 72 -17.10 -15.55 4.27
N LEU A 73 -18.15 -16.18 3.71
CA LEU A 73 -18.51 -16.03 2.30
C LEU A 73 -18.96 -14.60 1.97
N ALA A 74 -19.75 -13.97 2.84
CA ALA A 74 -20.16 -12.58 2.66
C ALA A 74 -18.94 -11.64 2.64
N TYR A 75 -17.99 -11.83 3.56
CA TYR A 75 -16.75 -11.05 3.62
C TYR A 75 -15.89 -11.30 2.38
N PHE A 76 -15.79 -12.56 1.94
CA PHE A 76 -15.07 -12.91 0.72
C PHE A 76 -15.65 -12.21 -0.51
N VAL A 77 -16.97 -12.29 -0.72
CA VAL A 77 -17.63 -11.66 -1.87
C VAL A 77 -17.51 -10.13 -1.80
N ALA A 78 -17.73 -9.55 -0.62
CA ALA A 78 -17.55 -8.12 -0.42
C ALA A 78 -16.11 -7.68 -0.69
N GLY A 79 -15.13 -8.40 -0.12
CA GLY A 79 -13.70 -8.16 -0.30
C GLY A 79 -13.26 -8.28 -1.76
N PHE A 80 -13.75 -9.29 -2.47
CA PHE A 80 -13.51 -9.43 -3.90
C PHE A 80 -14.09 -8.26 -4.69
N GLY A 81 -15.32 -7.83 -4.41
CA GLY A 81 -15.92 -6.65 -5.03
C GLY A 81 -15.13 -5.37 -4.75
N LEU A 82 -14.69 -5.17 -3.51
CA LEU A 82 -13.82 -4.06 -3.11
C LEU A 82 -12.47 -4.11 -3.84
N PHE A 83 -11.88 -5.29 -3.97
CA PHE A 83 -10.63 -5.51 -4.71
C PHE A 83 -10.78 -5.14 -6.18
N VAL A 84 -11.83 -5.62 -6.86
CA VAL A 84 -12.10 -5.27 -8.27
C VAL A 84 -12.32 -3.77 -8.42
N ALA A 85 -13.08 -3.15 -7.51
CA ALA A 85 -13.34 -1.73 -7.52
C ALA A 85 -12.06 -0.89 -7.24
N ALA A 86 -11.16 -1.40 -6.39
CA ALA A 86 -9.86 -0.80 -6.15
C ALA A 86 -8.94 -0.95 -7.36
N TYR A 87 -8.90 -2.13 -7.96
CA TYR A 87 -8.10 -2.44 -9.13
C TYR A 87 -8.50 -1.58 -10.32
N ALA A 88 -9.79 -1.46 -10.64
CA ALA A 88 -10.26 -0.60 -11.73
C ALA A 88 -9.81 0.86 -11.56
N ARG A 89 -9.85 1.38 -10.33
CA ARG A 89 -9.35 2.74 -10.00
C ARG A 89 -7.84 2.83 -10.12
N ALA A 90 -7.11 1.84 -9.61
CA ALA A 90 -5.66 1.79 -9.68
C ALA A 90 -5.20 1.74 -11.14
N VAL A 91 -5.84 0.93 -11.99
CA VAL A 91 -5.54 0.87 -13.43
C VAL A 91 -5.76 2.23 -14.10
N ALA A 92 -6.87 2.90 -13.81
CA ALA A 92 -7.14 4.23 -14.37
C ALA A 92 -6.04 5.25 -13.98
N ARG A 93 -5.63 5.25 -12.70
CA ARG A 93 -4.56 6.11 -12.17
C ARG A 93 -3.16 5.73 -12.64
N SER A 94 -2.94 4.44 -12.94
CA SER A 94 -1.63 3.94 -13.35
C SER A 94 -1.13 4.56 -14.65
N ARG A 95 -2.00 5.22 -15.43
CA ARG A 95 -1.62 5.97 -16.63
C ARG A 95 -0.70 7.15 -16.31
N THR A 96 -0.86 7.77 -15.15
CA THR A 96 -0.06 8.91 -14.69
C THR A 96 0.85 8.55 -13.53
N ASP A 97 0.44 7.57 -12.72
CA ASP A 97 1.07 7.25 -11.44
C ASP A 97 1.83 5.92 -11.51
N ALA A 98 3.01 5.86 -10.89
CA ALA A 98 3.76 4.63 -10.66
C ALA A 98 3.17 3.89 -9.43
N ILE A 99 2.16 3.06 -9.67
CA ILE A 99 1.46 2.31 -8.61
C ILE A 99 2.12 0.95 -8.40
N GLY A 100 2.92 0.83 -7.33
CA GLY A 100 3.48 -0.44 -6.87
C GLY A 100 2.57 -1.17 -5.88
N ILE A 101 2.66 -2.51 -5.84
CA ILE A 101 1.86 -3.38 -4.94
C ILE A 101 2.05 -3.00 -3.46
N GLY A 102 3.30 -2.71 -3.06
CA GLY A 102 3.64 -2.29 -1.69
C GLY A 102 2.96 -1.00 -1.27
N GLY A 103 2.94 0.01 -2.15
CA GLY A 103 2.25 1.27 -1.90
C GLY A 103 0.73 1.16 -2.00
N TRP A 104 0.21 0.24 -2.81
CA TRP A 104 -1.23 0.11 -3.03
C TRP A 104 -1.94 -0.70 -1.94
N PHE A 105 -1.50 -1.93 -1.69
CA PHE A 105 -2.16 -2.81 -0.70
C PHE A 105 -1.59 -2.67 0.71
N PHE A 106 -0.29 -2.43 0.82
CA PHE A 106 0.38 -2.29 2.13
C PHE A 106 0.57 -0.83 2.55
N LEU A 107 0.09 0.11 1.73
CA LEU A 107 0.07 1.54 2.00
C LEU A 107 1.47 2.11 2.31
N GLN A 108 2.53 1.43 1.86
CA GLN A 108 3.91 1.78 2.19
C GLN A 108 4.33 3.04 1.47
N GLY A 109 4.60 4.11 2.22
CA GLY A 109 5.02 5.39 1.66
C GLY A 109 3.91 6.17 0.93
N THR A 110 2.67 5.67 0.91
CA THR A 110 1.54 6.26 0.18
C THR A 110 0.40 6.74 1.08
N ALA A 111 0.46 6.41 2.37
CA ALA A 111 -0.57 6.75 3.35
C ALA A 111 0.05 7.31 4.65
N PRO A 112 -0.63 8.28 5.31
CA PRO A 112 -0.26 8.71 6.65
C PRO A 112 -0.44 7.56 7.65
N ARG A 113 0.34 7.56 8.74
CA ARG A 113 0.40 6.46 9.71
C ARG A 113 -0.96 6.21 10.38
N GLU A 114 -1.75 7.26 10.48
CA GLU A 114 -3.08 7.32 11.07
C GLU A 114 -4.11 6.53 10.25
N ALA A 115 -3.93 6.42 8.93
CA ALA A 115 -4.74 5.57 8.06
C ALA A 115 -4.13 4.17 7.88
N ARG A 116 -2.80 4.11 7.71
CA ARG A 116 -2.09 2.85 7.48
C ARG A 116 -2.18 1.87 8.64
N ARG A 117 -1.94 2.33 9.88
CA ARG A 117 -1.94 1.48 11.07
C ARG A 117 -3.28 0.80 11.33
N PRO A 118 -4.43 1.50 11.35
CA PRO A 118 -5.70 0.82 11.60
C PRO A 118 -6.10 -0.12 10.47
N LEU A 119 -5.84 0.21 9.20
CA LEU A 119 -6.17 -0.69 8.08
C LEU A 119 -5.32 -1.96 8.10
N LEU A 120 -4.00 -1.84 8.22
CA LEU A 120 -3.13 -3.01 8.29
C LEU A 120 -3.28 -3.77 9.61
N GLY A 121 -3.54 -3.08 10.71
CA GLY A 121 -3.85 -3.70 11.99
C GLY A 121 -5.13 -4.53 11.93
N ALA A 122 -6.20 -3.98 11.32
CA ALA A 122 -7.46 -4.69 11.12
C ALA A 122 -7.27 -5.94 10.24
N LEU A 123 -6.54 -5.83 9.13
CA LEU A 123 -6.20 -6.97 8.28
C LEU A 123 -5.37 -8.02 9.03
N ALA A 124 -4.33 -7.60 9.77
CA ALA A 124 -3.51 -8.52 10.56
C ALA A 124 -4.34 -9.28 11.60
N VAL A 125 -5.25 -8.59 12.30
CA VAL A 125 -6.18 -9.23 13.24
C VAL A 125 -7.09 -10.22 12.53
N GLN A 126 -7.68 -9.87 11.38
CA GLN A 126 -8.51 -10.81 10.60
C GLN A 126 -7.72 -12.07 10.22
N VAL A 127 -6.49 -11.92 9.73
CA VAL A 127 -5.61 -13.05 9.37
C VAL A 127 -5.33 -13.94 10.58
N VAL A 128 -4.93 -13.37 11.72
CA VAL A 128 -4.63 -14.13 12.94
C VAL A 128 -5.88 -14.87 13.42
N VAL A 129 -7.02 -14.18 13.53
CA VAL A 129 -8.28 -14.79 13.96
C VAL A 129 -8.69 -15.92 13.04
N ALA A 130 -8.64 -15.70 11.72
CA ALA A 130 -9.00 -16.72 10.74
C ALA A 130 -8.13 -17.98 10.84
N ILE A 131 -6.82 -17.81 10.96
CA ILE A 131 -5.87 -18.93 11.12
C ILE A 131 -6.14 -19.67 12.42
N VAL A 132 -6.30 -18.96 13.54
CA VAL A 132 -6.58 -19.58 14.85
C VAL A 132 -7.88 -20.36 14.79
N THR A 133 -8.98 -19.77 14.33
CA THR A 133 -10.28 -20.43 14.23
C THR A 133 -10.25 -21.68 13.35
N ALA A 134 -9.59 -21.61 12.19
CA ALA A 134 -9.44 -22.76 11.30
C ALA A 134 -8.55 -23.86 11.89
N SER A 135 -7.55 -23.49 12.70
CA SER A 135 -6.58 -24.42 13.29
C SER A 135 -7.13 -25.14 14.53
N VAL A 136 -8.01 -24.51 15.32
CA VAL A 136 -8.59 -25.14 16.51
C VAL A 136 -9.51 -26.31 16.13
N HIS A 137 -10.22 -26.21 15.00
CA HIS A 137 -11.14 -27.25 14.51
C HIS A 137 -10.82 -27.61 13.04
N PRO A 138 -9.72 -28.37 12.78
CA PRO A 138 -9.30 -28.70 11.42
C PRO A 138 -10.31 -29.62 10.72
N PHE A 139 -10.40 -29.50 9.39
CA PHE A 139 -11.32 -30.29 8.54
C PHE A 139 -12.82 -30.08 8.84
N THR A 140 -13.18 -28.95 9.44
CA THR A 140 -14.57 -28.57 9.73
C THR A 140 -15.00 -27.34 8.92
N PRO A 141 -16.30 -26.96 8.90
CA PRO A 141 -16.74 -25.73 8.25
C PRO A 141 -16.10 -24.45 8.82
N LEU A 142 -15.49 -24.49 10.01
CA LEU A 142 -14.77 -23.34 10.57
C LEU A 142 -13.54 -22.96 9.72
N ALA A 143 -13.03 -23.88 8.90
CA ALA A 143 -11.95 -23.61 7.96
C ALA A 143 -12.31 -22.49 6.95
N PHE A 144 -13.60 -22.26 6.65
CA PHE A 144 -14.02 -21.18 5.76
C PHE A 144 -13.64 -19.78 6.28
N ALA A 145 -13.34 -19.64 7.58
CA ALA A 145 -12.85 -18.39 8.17
C ALA A 145 -11.63 -17.81 7.44
N VAL A 146 -10.80 -18.64 6.80
CA VAL A 146 -9.61 -18.20 6.03
C VAL A 146 -9.94 -17.33 4.83
N LEU A 147 -11.21 -17.28 4.40
CA LEU A 147 -11.65 -16.42 3.30
C LEU A 147 -11.90 -14.97 3.72
N ALA A 148 -12.23 -14.75 5.00
CA ALA A 148 -12.62 -13.44 5.51
C ALA A 148 -11.55 -12.34 5.37
N PRO A 149 -10.23 -12.61 5.53
CA PRO A 149 -9.18 -11.60 5.39
C PRO A 149 -9.12 -10.90 4.01
N LEU A 150 -9.78 -11.45 2.98
CA LEU A 150 -9.88 -10.79 1.68
C LEU A 150 -10.64 -9.46 1.78
N GLU A 151 -11.59 -9.33 2.71
CA GLU A 151 -12.31 -8.09 2.98
C GLU A 151 -11.38 -6.98 3.46
N GLY A 152 -10.58 -7.26 4.49
CA GLY A 152 -9.59 -6.32 5.00
C GLY A 152 -8.57 -5.90 3.93
N LEU A 153 -8.12 -6.85 3.10
CA LEU A 153 -7.20 -6.56 1.99
C LEU A 153 -7.87 -5.67 0.92
N GLY A 154 -9.13 -5.95 0.59
CA GLY A 154 -9.94 -5.15 -0.33
C GLY A 154 -10.13 -3.72 0.16
N LEU A 155 -10.39 -3.52 1.46
CA LEU A 155 -10.47 -2.18 2.06
C LEU A 155 -9.14 -1.43 2.01
N CYS A 156 -8.01 -2.10 2.29
CA CYS A 156 -6.68 -1.53 2.13
C CYS A 156 -6.44 -1.06 0.70
N GLY A 157 -6.71 -1.93 -0.29
CA GLY A 157 -6.57 -1.59 -1.71
C GLY A 157 -7.49 -0.45 -2.14
N LEU A 158 -8.74 -0.41 -1.65
CA LEU A 158 -9.69 0.64 -1.97
C LEU A 158 -9.27 1.99 -1.40
N TRP A 159 -8.78 2.02 -0.16
CA TRP A 159 -8.23 3.22 0.45
C TRP A 159 -7.01 3.70 -0.35
N GLY A 160 -6.07 2.80 -0.64
CA GLY A 160 -4.86 3.12 -1.42
C GLY A 160 -5.18 3.66 -2.81
N ALA A 161 -6.15 3.06 -3.50
CA ALA A 161 -6.57 3.53 -4.83
C ALA A 161 -7.24 4.91 -4.81
N ARG A 162 -8.01 5.24 -3.75
CA ARG A 162 -8.74 6.51 -3.64
C ARG A 162 -7.92 7.66 -3.07
N HIS A 163 -7.07 7.36 -2.10
CA HIS A 163 -6.43 8.37 -1.25
C HIS A 163 -4.91 8.25 -1.22
N GLY A 164 -4.34 7.17 -1.74
CA GLY A 164 -2.89 6.97 -1.78
C GLY A 164 -2.20 7.96 -2.69
N THR A 165 -1.08 8.51 -2.20
CA THR A 165 -0.17 9.35 -2.98
C THR A 165 0.90 8.49 -3.64
N PHE A 166 1.05 8.60 -4.95
CA PHE A 166 2.02 7.83 -5.74
C PHE A 166 2.90 8.77 -6.55
N GLY A 167 4.14 8.34 -6.81
CA GLY A 167 5.06 9.10 -7.66
C GLY A 167 4.64 9.08 -9.14
N PRO A 168 5.14 10.01 -9.97
CA PRO A 168 4.86 10.03 -11.40
C PRO A 168 5.35 8.77 -12.11
N ARG A 169 4.63 8.33 -13.16
CA ARG A 169 5.11 7.27 -14.05
C ARG A 169 6.25 7.79 -14.91
N HIS A 170 7.44 7.22 -14.74
CA HIS A 170 8.54 7.42 -15.69
C HIS A 170 8.18 6.73 -17.00
N ALA A 171 8.10 7.50 -18.10
CA ALA A 171 8.05 6.91 -19.42
C ALA A 171 9.35 6.14 -19.64
N ILE A 172 9.26 4.85 -20.00
CA ILE A 172 10.43 4.15 -20.54
C ILE A 172 10.80 4.93 -21.79
N ALA A 173 11.95 5.62 -21.76
CA ALA A 173 12.52 6.25 -22.94
C ALA A 173 12.84 5.14 -23.94
N GLY A 174 11.89 4.84 -24.82
CA GLY A 174 12.15 4.02 -26.00
C GLY A 174 12.94 4.86 -27.00
N ARG A 175 14.25 4.64 -27.05
CA ARG A 175 15.18 4.86 -28.19
C ARG A 175 16.58 4.49 -27.70
N GLY A 176 17.40 3.71 -28.42
CA GLY A 176 17.58 3.89 -29.86
C GLY A 176 18.13 5.27 -30.19
N ALA A 177 18.92 5.86 -29.28
CA ALA A 177 19.59 7.14 -29.44
C ALA A 177 21.10 6.99 -29.16
N ASP A 178 21.66 5.84 -29.54
CA ASP A 178 23.11 5.59 -29.61
C ASP A 178 23.63 5.61 -31.07
N ASP A 179 22.85 6.14 -32.01
CA ASP A 179 23.36 6.51 -33.33
C ASP A 179 23.95 7.92 -33.24
N GLY A 180 25.09 8.02 -32.55
CA GLY A 180 25.91 9.24 -32.55
C GLY A 180 26.51 9.50 -33.95
N PRO A 181 26.75 10.77 -34.35
CA PRO A 181 27.34 11.08 -35.64
C PRO A 181 28.74 10.46 -35.75
N THR A 182 28.95 9.61 -36.75
CA THR A 182 30.29 9.22 -37.19
C THR A 182 30.90 10.38 -37.95
N ASP A 183 31.75 11.17 -37.28
CA ASP A 183 32.78 11.98 -37.94
C ASP A 183 33.81 12.52 -36.92
N GLY A 184 35.07 12.15 -37.11
CA GLY A 184 36.21 12.72 -36.38
C GLY A 184 37.49 11.88 -36.48
N PRO A 185 38.63 12.43 -36.96
CA PRO A 185 39.72 11.69 -37.60
C PRO A 185 40.82 11.17 -36.66
N ASP A 186 41.47 10.11 -37.14
CA ASP A 186 42.87 9.69 -36.97
C ASP A 186 43.62 10.12 -35.68
N ALA A 187 43.82 9.15 -34.77
CA ALA A 187 44.88 9.20 -33.78
C ALA A 187 45.39 7.77 -33.49
N SER A 188 46.46 7.44 -34.21
CA SER A 188 47.52 6.48 -33.89
C SER A 188 47.67 6.09 -32.41
N VAL A 189 47.69 4.78 -32.14
CA VAL A 189 48.59 3.97 -31.25
C VAL A 189 47.96 2.56 -31.28
N GLY A 190 48.54 1.50 -31.86
CA GLY A 190 49.85 0.94 -31.54
C GLY A 190 49.67 -0.37 -30.74
N HIS A 191 49.75 -1.51 -31.44
CA HIS A 191 50.31 -2.78 -30.95
C HIS A 191 49.61 -3.50 -29.77
N ASN A 192 48.92 -4.63 -30.00
CA ASN A 192 49.52 -5.99 -29.96
C ASN A 192 48.44 -7.10 -29.92
N GLY A 193 48.69 -8.22 -30.62
CA GLY A 193 48.09 -9.53 -30.31
C GLY A 193 46.95 -10.03 -31.20
N GLY A 194 47.25 -10.41 -32.45
CA GLY A 194 46.43 -11.39 -33.17
C GLY A 194 46.62 -12.81 -32.60
N PRO A 195 45.67 -13.74 -32.81
CA PRO A 195 45.69 -15.07 -32.21
C PRO A 195 46.67 -15.99 -32.94
N ALA A 196 47.37 -16.85 -32.17
CA ALA A 196 48.24 -17.91 -32.69
C ALA A 196 48.18 -19.12 -31.73
N PRO A 197 48.47 -20.34 -32.22
CA PRO A 197 47.63 -21.51 -32.04
C PRO A 197 48.14 -22.53 -31.00
N GLU A 198 47.32 -23.56 -30.81
CA GLU A 198 47.49 -24.80 -30.06
C GLU A 198 48.93 -25.35 -30.02
N HIS A 199 49.34 -25.75 -28.81
CA HIS A 199 50.44 -26.69 -28.60
C HIS A 199 49.98 -27.79 -27.65
N GLU A 200 49.74 -28.97 -28.24
CA GLU A 200 49.77 -30.27 -27.58
C GLU A 200 51.14 -30.47 -26.91
N ASP A 201 51.17 -31.08 -25.72
CA ASP A 201 52.35 -31.79 -25.24
C ASP A 201 51.90 -33.05 -24.45
N PRO A 202 52.60 -34.19 -24.59
CA PRO A 202 52.09 -35.53 -24.34
C PRO A 202 52.49 -36.10 -22.97
N ALA A 203 51.98 -37.31 -22.74
CA ALA A 203 52.24 -38.18 -21.60
C ALA A 203 53.72 -38.36 -21.22
N HIS A 204 53.99 -38.47 -19.91
CA HIS A 204 55.01 -39.38 -19.34
C HIS A 204 54.71 -39.65 -17.86
N GLY A 205 54.71 -40.92 -17.47
CA GLY A 205 54.98 -41.38 -16.10
C GLY A 205 53.87 -42.16 -15.43
#